data_AF-A0A942DGG6-F1
#
_entry.id   AF-A0A942DGG6-F1
#
_cell.length_a   1.000
_cell.length_b   1.000
_cell.length_c   1.000
_cell.angle_alpha   90.00
_cell.angle_beta   90.00
_cell.angle_gamma   90.00
#
_symmetry.space_group_name_H-M   'P 1'
#
loop_
_entity.id
_entity.type
_entity.pdbx_description
1 polymer ?
#
loop_
_entity_poly.entity_id
_entity_poly.type
_entity_poly.pdbx_seq_one_letter_code
_entity_poly.pdbx_strand_id
1 'polypeptide(L)'
;MFYQLLYLTGVFAVVLGLLHFTFPDRFGFMVSLPLEGESPPPFRLMFYSYDMKRSDLRGIIYVMNHCASYTIFLTGIFDLCCASWIGTGPGKLGSIAVAGFWLVRAASQTYLGRRRGDWLVMAFFTAIGILHIVVAI
;
A
#
# COMPACT_ATOMS: atom_id res chain seq x y z
N MET A 1 8.61 -24.92 2.47
CA MET A 1 7.35 -24.26 2.88
C MET A 1 7.38 -22.75 2.61
N PHE A 2 8.33 -21.99 3.19
CA PHE A 2 8.37 -20.52 3.01
C PHE A 2 8.43 -20.05 1.55
N TYR A 3 9.23 -20.70 0.69
CA TYR A 3 9.29 -20.38 -0.74
C TYR A 3 7.91 -20.36 -1.41
N GLN A 4 7.09 -21.40 -1.22
CA GLN A 4 5.76 -21.47 -1.85
C GLN A 4 4.84 -20.37 -1.33
N LEU A 5 4.87 -20.09 -0.03
CA LEU A 5 4.08 -19.02 0.57
C LEU A 5 4.51 -17.65 0.04
N LEU A 6 5.82 -17.39 -0.04
CA LEU A 6 6.38 -16.16 -0.61
C LEU A 6 6.05 -16.04 -2.10
N TYR A 7 6.13 -17.11 -2.88
CA TYR A 7 5.70 -17.07 -4.28
C TYR A 7 4.22 -16.66 -4.42
N LEU A 8 3.35 -17.23 -3.59
CA LEU A 8 1.92 -16.90 -3.61
C LEU A 8 1.66 -15.45 -3.16
N THR A 9 2.32 -14.98 -2.09
CA THR A 9 2.21 -13.58 -1.66
C THR A 9 2.78 -12.63 -2.71
N GLY A 10 3.86 -13.02 -3.38
CA GLY A 10 4.49 -12.29 -4.45
C GLY A 10 3.58 -12.11 -5.67
N VAL A 11 2.98 -13.19 -6.17
CA VAL A 11 2.00 -13.12 -7.26
C VAL A 11 0.81 -12.25 -6.86
N PHE A 12 0.27 -12.47 -5.65
CA PHE A 12 -0.82 -11.66 -5.11
C PHE A 12 -0.47 -10.17 -5.10
N ALA A 13 0.70 -9.81 -4.56
CA ALA A 13 1.13 -8.43 -4.41
C ALA A 13 1.40 -7.77 -5.76
N VAL A 14 2.00 -8.47 -6.73
CA VAL A 14 2.18 -7.95 -8.10
C VAL A 14 0.81 -7.63 -8.73
N VAL A 15 -0.11 -8.59 -8.70
CA VAL A 15 -1.46 -8.39 -9.27
C VAL A 15 -2.19 -7.27 -8.56
N LEU A 16 -2.17 -7.24 -7.22
CA LEU A 16 -2.79 -6.18 -6.43
C LEU A 16 -2.17 -4.82 -6.78
N GLY A 17 -0.84 -4.71 -6.81
CA GLY A 17 -0.13 -3.47 -7.11
C GLY A 17 -0.48 -2.91 -8.48
N LEU A 18 -0.52 -3.78 -9.52
CA LEU A 18 -0.94 -3.39 -10.86
C LEU A 18 -2.39 -2.90 -10.90
N LEU A 19 -3.30 -3.59 -10.23
CA LEU A 19 -4.70 -3.18 -10.14
C LEU A 19 -4.86 -1.86 -9.38
N HIS A 20 -4.07 -1.66 -8.32
CA HIS A 20 -4.14 -0.52 -7.41
C HIS A 20 -3.87 0.82 -8.11
N PHE A 21 -3.06 0.83 -9.19
CA PHE A 21 -2.90 2.02 -10.03
C PHE A 21 -4.23 2.55 -10.59
N THR A 22 -5.19 1.66 -10.85
CA THR A 22 -6.49 2.01 -11.47
C THR A 22 -7.65 2.11 -10.48
N PHE A 23 -7.43 1.80 -9.20
CA PHE A 23 -8.49 1.78 -8.19
C PHE A 23 -9.20 3.12 -7.98
N PRO A 24 -8.51 4.29 -7.95
CA PRO A 24 -9.20 5.57 -7.81
C PRO A 24 -10.29 5.77 -8.86
N ASP A 25 -10.01 5.41 -10.12
CA ASP A 25 -10.98 5.55 -11.20
C ASP A 25 -12.08 4.48 -11.12
N ARG A 26 -11.70 3.22 -10.90
CA ARG A 26 -12.65 2.08 -10.87
C ARG A 26 -13.63 2.15 -9.70
N PHE A 27 -13.22 2.72 -8.57
CA PHE A 27 -14.08 2.90 -7.40
C PHE A 27 -14.78 4.26 -7.37
N GLY A 28 -14.62 5.08 -8.42
CA GLY A 28 -15.31 6.36 -8.53
C GLY A 28 -14.83 7.42 -7.54
N PHE A 29 -13.60 7.30 -7.00
CA PHE A 29 -13.04 8.30 -6.07
C PHE A 29 -13.03 9.70 -6.69
N MET A 30 -12.82 9.79 -8.00
CA MET A 30 -12.74 11.04 -8.72
C MET A 30 -14.08 11.79 -8.80
N VAL A 31 -15.21 11.08 -8.64
CA VAL A 31 -16.55 11.68 -8.55
C VAL A 31 -16.70 12.48 -7.26
N SER A 32 -16.12 11.98 -6.16
CA SER A 32 -16.14 12.64 -4.86
C SER A 32 -15.20 13.85 -4.76
N LEU A 33 -14.40 14.10 -5.81
CA LEU A 33 -13.40 15.18 -5.86
C LEU A 33 -13.57 15.99 -7.14
N PRO A 34 -14.67 16.74 -7.34
CA PRO A 34 -14.89 17.49 -8.57
C PRO A 34 -13.83 18.58 -8.77
N LEU A 35 -13.50 18.88 -10.04
CA LEU A 35 -12.56 19.95 -10.40
C LEU A 35 -13.10 21.34 -10.08
N GLU A 36 -14.42 21.47 -10.06
CA GLU A 36 -15.14 22.70 -9.80
C GLU A 36 -15.70 22.73 -8.37
N GLY A 37 -15.96 23.93 -7.86
CA GLY A 37 -16.45 24.19 -6.50
C GLY A 37 -15.46 25.01 -5.66
N GLU A 38 -15.83 25.28 -4.40
CA GLU A 38 -15.01 26.09 -3.48
C GLU A 38 -13.64 25.46 -3.26
N SER A 39 -12.58 26.28 -3.28
CA SER A 39 -11.23 25.80 -3.00
C SER A 39 -11.15 25.22 -1.58
N PRO A 40 -10.38 24.12 -1.40
CA PRO A 40 -10.09 23.63 -0.06
C PRO A 40 -9.38 24.69 0.79
N PRO A 41 -9.49 24.61 2.13
CA PRO A 41 -8.78 25.53 3.01
C PRO A 41 -7.26 25.43 2.77
N PRO A 42 -6.52 26.55 2.93
CA PRO A 42 -5.09 26.57 2.68
C PRO A 42 -4.36 25.62 3.63
N PHE A 43 -3.37 24.91 3.08
CA PHE A 43 -2.46 24.12 3.88
C PHE A 43 -1.50 25.06 4.62
N ARG A 44 -1.46 24.98 5.94
CA ARG A 44 -0.61 25.84 6.79
C ARG A 44 0.46 25.00 7.48
N LEU A 45 1.71 25.23 7.11
CA LEU A 45 2.89 24.86 7.89
C LEU A 45 3.36 26.10 8.66
N MET A 46 4.05 25.93 9.79
CA MET A 46 4.35 27.00 10.78
C MET A 46 4.78 28.36 10.18
N PHE A 47 5.50 28.38 9.05
CA PHE A 47 5.91 29.61 8.34
C PHE A 47 5.54 29.64 6.85
N TYR A 48 4.67 28.74 6.38
CA TYR A 48 4.30 28.61 4.97
C TYR A 48 2.80 28.34 4.82
N SER A 49 2.12 29.16 4.03
CA SER A 49 0.73 28.93 3.62
C SER A 49 0.70 28.60 2.15
N TYR A 50 0.02 27.51 1.79
CA TYR A 50 -0.15 27.07 0.41
C TYR A 50 -1.64 27.00 0.07
N ASP A 51 -2.05 27.83 -0.88
CA ASP A 51 -3.42 27.84 -1.40
C ASP A 51 -3.59 26.67 -2.37
N MET A 52 -4.33 25.66 -1.93
CA MET A 52 -4.56 24.43 -2.68
C MET A 52 -5.68 24.63 -3.71
N LYS A 53 -5.44 24.26 -4.96
CA LYS A 53 -6.51 24.11 -5.96
C LYS A 53 -7.14 22.72 -5.83
N ARG A 54 -8.38 22.57 -6.31
CA ARG A 54 -9.04 21.25 -6.40
C ARG A 54 -8.29 20.27 -7.32
N SER A 55 -7.62 20.77 -8.36
CA SER A 55 -6.72 19.98 -9.20
C SER A 55 -5.56 19.37 -8.41
N ASP A 56 -5.05 20.10 -7.41
CA ASP A 56 -3.89 19.68 -6.63
C ASP A 56 -4.27 18.53 -5.70
N LEU A 57 -5.49 18.54 -5.14
CA LEU A 57 -6.03 17.42 -4.37
C LEU A 57 -6.08 16.12 -5.19
N ARG A 58 -6.54 16.19 -6.44
CA ARG A 58 -6.55 15.03 -7.34
C ARG A 58 -5.12 14.55 -7.63
N GLY A 59 -4.22 15.48 -7.94
CA GLY A 59 -2.82 15.18 -8.19
C GLY A 59 -2.17 14.45 -7.01
N ILE A 60 -2.36 14.96 -5.79
CA ILE A 60 -1.84 14.36 -4.55
C ILE A 60 -2.39 12.95 -4.36
N ILE A 61 -3.69 12.73 -4.58
CA ILE A 61 -4.29 11.40 -4.43
C ILE A 61 -3.72 10.42 -5.45
N TYR A 62 -3.52 10.82 -6.71
CA TYR A 62 -2.84 9.97 -7.68
C TYR A 62 -1.39 9.68 -7.29
N VAL A 63 -0.63 10.68 -6.84
CA VAL A 63 0.75 10.49 -6.38
C VAL A 63 0.79 9.50 -5.21
N MET A 64 -0.03 9.71 -4.17
CA MET A 64 -0.12 8.80 -3.03
C MET A 64 -0.52 7.39 -3.46
N ASN A 65 -1.52 7.27 -4.35
CA ASN A 65 -1.97 5.99 -4.87
C ASN A 65 -0.86 5.29 -5.67
N HIS A 66 -0.14 6.01 -6.54
CA HIS A 66 0.95 5.47 -7.35
C HIS A 66 2.13 5.04 -6.48
N CYS A 67 2.52 5.85 -5.48
CA CYS A 67 3.56 5.47 -4.53
C CYS A 67 3.16 4.19 -3.79
N ALA A 68 1.95 4.11 -3.25
CA ALA A 68 1.47 2.90 -2.57
C ALA A 68 1.43 1.70 -3.54
N SER A 69 0.88 1.87 -4.74
CA SER A 69 0.77 0.82 -5.76
C SER A 69 2.15 0.30 -6.18
N TYR A 70 3.11 1.20 -6.39
CA TYR A 70 4.49 0.88 -6.73
C TYR A 70 5.17 0.10 -5.59
N THR A 71 4.99 0.51 -4.34
CA THR A 71 5.51 -0.24 -3.19
C THR A 71 4.90 -1.64 -3.11
N ILE A 72 3.57 -1.81 -3.25
CA ILE A 72 2.93 -3.14 -3.27
C ILE A 72 3.56 -3.99 -4.38
N PHE A 73 3.67 -3.45 -5.59
CA PHE A 73 4.26 -4.13 -6.73
C PHE A 73 5.70 -4.59 -6.42
N LEU A 74 6.55 -3.69 -5.91
CA LEU A 74 7.93 -4.02 -5.56
C LEU A 74 8.04 -5.06 -4.44
N THR A 75 7.17 -5.02 -3.42
CA THR A 75 7.14 -6.10 -2.41
C THR A 75 6.79 -7.44 -3.04
N GLY A 76 5.92 -7.45 -4.05
CA GLY A 76 5.62 -8.65 -4.82
C GLY A 76 6.80 -9.17 -5.64
N ILE A 77 7.54 -8.28 -6.30
CA ILE A 77 8.78 -8.65 -7.01
C ILE A 77 9.83 -9.19 -6.05
N PHE A 78 9.99 -8.55 -4.89
CA PHE A 78 10.88 -9.02 -3.83
C PHE A 78 10.53 -10.46 -3.44
N ASP A 79 9.26 -10.75 -3.15
CA ASP A 79 8.78 -12.09 -2.79
C ASP A 79 8.98 -13.13 -3.89
N LEU A 80 8.75 -12.78 -5.16
CA LEU A 80 9.00 -13.67 -6.31
C LEU A 80 10.49 -13.99 -6.48
N CYS A 81 11.36 -13.10 -6.06
CA CYS A 81 12.80 -13.29 -6.03
C CYS A 81 13.30 -14.00 -4.75
N CYS A 82 12.42 -14.56 -3.91
CA CYS A 82 12.81 -15.15 -2.61
C CYS A 82 13.97 -16.16 -2.67
N ALA A 83 14.09 -16.91 -3.77
CA ALA A 83 15.17 -17.87 -3.93
C ALA A 83 16.58 -17.25 -3.96
N SER A 84 16.71 -15.97 -4.31
CA SER A 84 18.02 -15.31 -4.39
C SER A 84 18.44 -14.60 -3.10
N TRP A 85 17.52 -14.34 -2.16
CA TRP A 85 17.82 -13.55 -0.96
C TRP A 85 17.50 -14.23 0.37
N ILE A 86 16.71 -15.32 0.38
CA ILE A 86 16.38 -16.01 1.62
C ILE A 86 17.65 -16.54 2.31
N GLY A 87 17.73 -16.35 3.63
CA GLY A 87 18.92 -16.70 4.42
C GLY A 87 20.06 -15.67 4.36
N THR A 88 19.96 -14.62 3.54
CA THR A 88 20.97 -13.55 3.47
C THR A 88 20.63 -12.41 4.44
N GLY A 89 21.65 -11.69 4.93
CA GLY A 89 21.46 -10.49 5.77
C GLY A 89 20.60 -9.41 5.11
N PRO A 90 20.87 -9.02 3.84
CA PRO A 90 20.00 -8.09 3.10
C PRO A 90 18.57 -8.61 2.93
N GLY A 91 18.39 -9.91 2.68
CA GLY A 91 17.07 -10.53 2.58
C GLY A 91 16.26 -10.43 3.88
N LYS A 92 16.91 -10.60 5.04
CA LYS A 92 16.28 -10.42 6.35
C LYS A 92 15.81 -8.97 6.55
N LEU A 93 16.66 -7.98 6.25
CA LEU A 93 16.28 -6.57 6.34
C LEU A 93 15.13 -6.21 5.39
N GLY A 94 15.19 -6.70 4.15
CA GLY A 94 14.12 -6.55 3.17
C GLY A 94 12.81 -7.16 3.68
N SER A 95 12.87 -8.37 4.23
CA SER A 95 11.69 -9.05 4.79
C SER A 95 11.09 -8.28 5.97
N ILE A 96 11.89 -7.71 6.88
CA ILE A 96 11.40 -6.84 7.97
C ILE A 96 10.72 -5.57 7.41
N ALA A 97 11.31 -4.95 6.38
CA ALA A 97 10.72 -3.76 5.76
C ALA A 97 9.36 -4.09 5.10
N VAL A 98 9.27 -5.23 4.41
CA VAL A 98 8.02 -5.72 3.80
C VAL A 98 6.99 -6.06 4.90
N ALA A 99 7.41 -6.68 6.01
CA ALA A 99 6.54 -6.93 7.15
C ALA A 99 5.94 -5.63 7.69
N GLY A 100 6.78 -4.62 7.93
CA GLY A 100 6.34 -3.30 8.40
C GLY A 100 5.32 -2.67 7.45
N PHE A 101 5.57 -2.73 6.15
CA PHE A 101 4.65 -2.24 5.13
C PHE A 101 3.26 -2.92 5.21
N TRP A 102 3.21 -4.24 5.25
CA TRP A 102 1.94 -4.97 5.32
C TRP A 102 1.19 -4.74 6.64
N LEU A 103 1.91 -4.62 7.76
CA LEU A 103 1.29 -4.33 9.07
C LEU A 103 0.73 -2.90 9.13
N VAL A 104 1.44 -1.91 8.59
CA VAL A 104 0.90 -0.54 8.46
C VAL A 104 -0.35 -0.53 7.58
N ARG A 105 -0.36 -1.29 6.47
CA ARG A 105 -1.57 -1.45 5.64
C ARG A 105 -2.71 -2.13 6.38
N ALA A 106 -2.42 -3.17 7.17
CA ALA A 106 -3.42 -3.85 7.99
C ALA A 106 -4.02 -2.88 9.02
N ALA A 107 -3.19 -2.17 9.78
CA ALA A 107 -3.63 -1.15 10.74
C ALA A 107 -4.47 -0.06 10.07
N SER A 108 -4.11 0.35 8.85
CA SER A 108 -4.85 1.37 8.10
C SER A 108 -6.26 0.92 7.69
N GLN A 109 -6.56 -0.39 7.67
CA GLN A 109 -7.94 -0.87 7.44
C GLN A 109 -8.91 -0.42 8.55
N THR A 110 -8.41 -0.07 9.74
CA THR A 110 -9.25 0.40 10.86
C THR A 110 -9.89 1.76 10.61
N TYR A 111 -9.39 2.54 9.63
CA TYR A 111 -9.97 3.79 9.16
C TYR A 111 -11.13 3.59 8.17
N LEU A 112 -11.34 2.37 7.67
CA LEU A 112 -12.44 2.07 6.74
C LEU A 112 -13.75 1.77 7.48
N GLY A 113 -14.82 1.57 6.73
CA GLY A 113 -16.20 1.39 7.23
C GLY A 113 -16.46 0.14 8.11
N ARG A 114 -15.43 -0.61 8.51
CA ARG A 114 -15.49 -1.76 9.44
C ARG A 114 -16.47 -2.87 9.02
N ARG A 115 -16.68 -3.04 7.72
CA ARG A 115 -17.49 -4.13 7.15
C ARG A 115 -16.75 -5.45 7.30
N ARG A 116 -17.46 -6.58 7.21
CA ARG A 116 -16.85 -7.93 7.27
C ARG A 116 -15.67 -8.09 6.29
N GLY A 117 -15.80 -7.53 5.08
CA GLY A 117 -14.72 -7.52 4.09
C GLY A 117 -13.47 -6.77 4.55
N ASP A 118 -13.63 -5.61 5.21
CA ASP A 118 -12.51 -4.81 5.70
C ASP A 118 -11.71 -5.58 6.78
N TRP A 119 -12.40 -6.35 7.63
CA TRP A 119 -11.77 -7.23 8.63
C TRP A 119 -11.01 -8.40 8.00
N LEU A 120 -11.56 -9.01 6.93
CA LEU A 120 -10.88 -10.07 6.20
C LEU A 120 -9.60 -9.57 5.54
N VAL A 121 -9.65 -8.38 4.92
CA VAL A 121 -8.49 -7.73 4.31
C VAL A 121 -7.43 -7.41 5.37
N MET A 122 -7.85 -6.88 6.52
CA MET A 122 -6.95 -6.62 7.64
C MET A 122 -6.25 -7.89 8.11
N ALA A 123 -7.01 -8.96 8.39
CA ALA A 123 -6.45 -10.23 8.84
C ALA A 123 -5.48 -10.82 7.81
N PHE A 124 -5.81 -10.72 6.52
CA PHE A 124 -4.97 -11.19 5.44
C PHE A 124 -3.64 -10.42 5.35
N PHE A 125 -3.68 -9.08 5.41
CA PHE A 125 -2.47 -8.27 5.43
C PHE A 125 -1.62 -8.51 6.67
N THR A 126 -2.24 -8.69 7.84
CA THR A 126 -1.53 -9.09 9.06
C THR A 126 -0.83 -10.44 8.88
N ALA A 127 -1.50 -11.43 8.27
CA ALA A 127 -0.89 -12.73 8.02
C ALA A 127 0.33 -12.64 7.09
N ILE A 128 0.27 -11.81 6.04
CA ILE A 128 1.44 -11.54 5.18
C ILE A 128 2.56 -10.87 5.99
N GLY A 129 2.24 -9.89 6.84
CA GLY A 129 3.23 -9.26 7.72
C GLY A 129 3.91 -10.25 8.66
N ILE A 130 3.15 -11.14 9.30
CA ILE A 130 3.68 -12.19 10.19
C ILE A 130 4.55 -13.17 9.42
N LEU A 131 4.14 -13.60 8.21
CA LEU A 131 4.96 -14.47 7.36
C LEU A 131 6.36 -13.88 7.16
N HIS A 132 6.45 -12.59 6.87
CA HIS A 132 7.72 -11.91 6.66
C HIS A 132 8.56 -11.78 7.94
N ILE A 133 7.92 -11.56 9.10
CA ILE A 133 8.63 -11.60 10.39
C ILE A 133 9.24 -13.00 10.60
N VAL A 134 8.46 -14.06 10.35
CA VAL A 134 8.92 -15.44 10.51
C VAL A 134 10.06 -15.77 9.54
N VAL A 135 10.01 -15.27 8.30
CA VAL A 135 11.09 -15.48 7.30
C VAL A 135 12.36 -14.72 7.66
N ALA A 136 12.27 -13.58 8.36
CA ALA A 136 13.41 -12.77 8.75
C ALA A 136 14.23 -13.37 9.91
N ILE A 137 13.59 -14.20 10.75
CA ILE A 137 14.21 -14.86 11.90
C ILE A 137 14.97 -16.09 11.42
#